data_AF-A0A3A2Z237-F1
#
_entry.id   AF-A0A3A2Z237-F1
#
_cell.length_a   1.000
_cell.length_b   1.000
_cell.length_c   1.000
_cell.angle_alpha   90.00
_cell.angle_beta   90.00
_cell.angle_gamma   90.00
#
_symmetry.space_group_name_H-M   'P 1'
#
loop_
_entity.id
_entity.type
_entity.pdbx_description
1 polymer ?
#
loop_
_entity_poly.entity_id
_entity_poly.type
_entity_poly.pdbx_seq_one_letter_code
_entity_poly.pdbx_strand_id
1 'polypeptide(L)'
;MHPSGSSTDEVGIIAAHLLSQDDTSVHNKAKYVLNGPEDITGKQIVDMIEKHIGAPVKDVSYKDVSFIDMLYEYQYSTTKQSKNVIYSIQRAPETAWEGKCSTSTTSKE
;
A
#
# COMPACT_ATOMS: atom_id res chain seq x y z
N MET A 1 1.54 10.08 -24.45
CA MET A 1 1.25 10.64 -23.12
C MET A 1 2.29 10.06 -22.18
N HIS A 2 3.30 10.82 -21.78
CA HIS A 2 4.32 10.36 -20.84
C HIS A 2 3.70 10.40 -19.44
N PRO A 3 3.70 9.30 -18.66
CA PRO A 3 3.29 9.35 -17.27
C PRO A 3 4.42 10.03 -16.49
N SER A 4 4.22 11.31 -16.17
CA SER A 4 5.11 12.04 -15.26
C SER A 4 4.86 11.55 -13.85
N GLY A 5 5.70 10.61 -13.38
CA GLY A 5 5.81 10.33 -11.94
C GLY A 5 6.14 11.62 -11.19
N SER A 6 5.71 11.74 -9.93
CA SER A 6 5.98 12.94 -9.12
C SER A 6 7.47 13.27 -9.19
N SER A 7 7.77 14.48 -9.65
CA SER A 7 9.16 14.90 -9.83
C SER A 7 9.81 15.07 -8.45
N THR A 8 11.11 14.82 -8.34
CA THR A 8 11.87 15.06 -7.11
C THR A 8 11.69 16.48 -6.56
N ASP A 9 11.39 17.43 -7.45
CA ASP A 9 11.17 18.84 -7.13
C ASP A 9 9.86 19.06 -6.35
N GLU A 10 8.78 18.35 -6.69
CA GLU A 10 7.48 18.45 -5.98
C GLU A 10 7.59 17.95 -4.54
N VAL A 11 8.29 16.84 -4.33
CA VAL A 11 8.56 16.29 -3.00
C VAL A 11 9.36 17.28 -2.15
N GLY A 12 10.38 17.92 -2.75
CA GLY A 12 11.19 18.94 -2.10
C GLY A 12 10.40 20.18 -1.68
N ILE A 13 9.50 20.66 -2.54
CA ILE A 13 8.64 21.82 -2.26
C ILE A 13 7.69 21.54 -1.10
N ILE A 14 7.03 20.37 -1.09
CA ILE A 14 6.12 19.97 -0.02
C ILE A 14 6.89 19.81 1.30
N ALA A 15 8.05 19.16 1.28
CA ALA A 15 8.89 19.04 2.47
C ALA A 15 9.30 20.41 3.02
N ALA A 16 9.69 21.35 2.16
CA ALA A 16 10.04 22.72 2.56
C ALA A 16 8.85 23.45 3.20
N HIS A 17 7.65 23.32 2.62
CA HIS A 17 6.43 23.94 3.15
C HIS A 17 6.04 23.37 4.52
N LEU A 18 6.15 22.05 4.72
CA LEU A 18 5.85 21.41 6.00
C LEU A 18 6.86 21.83 7.07
N LEU A 19 8.14 21.97 6.72
CA LEU A 19 9.20 22.40 7.64
C LEU A 19 9.17 23.89 7.98
N SER A 20 8.56 24.74 7.13
CA SER A 20 8.47 26.18 7.36
C SER A 20 7.27 26.62 8.21
N GLN A 21 6.42 25.69 8.68
CA GLN A 21 5.27 26.04 9.51
C GLN A 21 5.71 26.41 10.94
N ASP A 22 4.95 27.31 11.58
CA ASP A 22 5.22 27.75 12.96
C ASP A 22 5.14 26.60 13.97
N ASP A 23 4.27 25.62 13.73
CA ASP A 23 4.17 24.39 14.52
C ASP A 23 4.40 23.16 13.63
N THR A 24 5.57 22.54 13.78
CA THR A 24 5.93 21.30 13.06
C THR A 24 5.62 20.04 13.87
N SER A 25 5.14 20.16 15.11
CA SER A 25 4.90 19.02 16.00
C SER A 25 3.82 18.08 15.45
N VAL A 26 2.84 18.63 14.72
CA VAL A 26 1.76 17.89 14.03
C VAL A 26 2.26 16.99 12.90
N HIS A 27 3.47 17.24 12.38
CA HIS A 27 4.10 16.45 11.31
C HIS A 27 5.12 15.45 11.85
N ASN A 28 5.43 15.48 13.15
CA ASN A 28 6.44 14.62 13.75
C ASN A 28 6.03 13.14 13.65
N LYS A 29 6.84 12.34 12.96
CA LYS A 29 6.56 10.92 12.63
C LYS A 29 5.34 10.68 11.74
N ALA A 30 4.77 11.74 11.14
CA ALA A 30 3.70 11.58 10.16
C ALA A 30 4.25 11.03 8.83
N LYS A 31 3.52 10.12 8.21
CA LYS A 31 3.84 9.56 6.88
C LYS A 31 2.95 10.22 5.82
N TYR A 32 3.56 10.95 4.89
CA TYR A 32 2.89 11.54 3.74
C TYR A 32 3.16 10.69 2.50
N VAL A 33 2.09 10.20 1.85
CA VAL A 33 2.17 9.52 0.56
C VAL A 33 1.88 10.56 -0.51
N LEU A 34 2.91 10.95 -1.25
CA LEU A 34 2.80 11.92 -2.36
C LEU A 34 2.70 11.15 -3.67
N ASN A 35 1.49 11.12 -4.24
CA ASN A 35 1.25 10.50 -5.54
C ASN A 35 1.60 11.50 -6.65
N GLY A 36 1.91 10.98 -7.85
CA GLY A 36 1.93 11.80 -9.04
C GLY A 36 0.56 12.46 -9.30
N PRO A 37 0.45 13.36 -10.28
CA PRO A 37 -0.81 14.06 -10.59
C PRO A 37 -1.97 13.11 -10.89
N GLU A 38 -1.68 11.86 -11.26
CA GLU A 38 -2.66 10.81 -11.45
C GLU A 38 -2.50 9.73 -10.38
N ASP A 39 -3.56 9.51 -9.61
CA ASP A 39 -3.69 8.34 -8.74
C ASP A 39 -4.19 7.15 -9.59
N ILE A 40 -3.27 6.27 -9.98
CA ILE A 40 -3.58 5.10 -10.81
C ILE A 40 -3.90 3.92 -9.91
N THR A 41 -5.16 3.53 -9.90
CA THR A 41 -5.65 2.33 -9.22
C THR A 41 -5.19 1.05 -9.93
N GLY A 42 -5.18 -0.06 -9.19
CA GLY A 42 -4.92 -1.38 -9.76
C GLY A 42 -5.87 -1.76 -10.90
N LYS A 43 -7.10 -1.22 -10.93
CA LYS A 43 -8.05 -1.42 -12.05
C LYS A 43 -7.60 -0.68 -13.30
N GLN A 44 -7.17 0.58 -13.17
CA GLN A 44 -6.69 1.36 -14.33
C GLN A 44 -5.46 0.71 -14.97
N ILE A 45 -4.60 0.06 -14.18
CA ILE A 45 -3.50 -0.74 -14.72
C ILE A 45 -4.01 -1.91 -15.57
N VAL A 46 -5.01 -2.66 -15.08
CA VAL A 46 -5.64 -3.75 -15.84
C VAL A 46 -6.26 -3.22 -17.13
N ASP A 47 -7.04 -2.14 -17.05
CA ASP A 47 -7.69 -1.52 -18.22
C ASP A 47 -6.66 -1.10 -19.29
N MET A 48 -5.50 -0.57 -18.88
CA MET A 48 -4.40 -0.21 -19.79
C MET A 48 -3.78 -1.44 -20.47
N ILE A 49 -3.59 -2.53 -19.73
CA ILE A 49 -3.04 -3.78 -20.27
C ILE A 49 -4.02 -4.40 -21.25
N GLU A 50 -5.30 -4.52 -20.90
CA GLU A 50 -6.35 -5.07 -21.76
C GLU A 50 -6.45 -4.31 -23.08
N LYS A 51 -6.41 -2.97 -23.02
CA LYS A 51 -6.38 -2.11 -24.20
C LYS A 51 -5.14 -2.35 -25.06
N HIS A 52 -3.99 -2.57 -24.44
CA HIS A 52 -2.73 -2.81 -25.15
C HIS A 52 -2.70 -4.18 -25.85
N ILE A 53 -3.21 -5.23 -25.19
CA ILE A 53 -3.20 -6.60 -25.73
C ILE A 53 -4.45 -6.95 -26.57
N GLY A 54 -5.49 -6.10 -26.53
CA GLY A 54 -6.73 -6.30 -27.27
C GLY A 54 -7.60 -7.47 -26.75
N ALA A 55 -7.38 -7.90 -25.51
CA ALA A 55 -8.06 -9.03 -24.90
C ALA A 55 -8.22 -8.83 -23.38
N PRO A 56 -9.27 -9.41 -22.76
CA PRO A 56 -9.48 -9.30 -21.32
C PRO A 56 -8.44 -10.10 -20.53
N VAL A 57 -7.97 -9.53 -19.42
CA VAL A 57 -7.12 -10.24 -18.46
C VAL A 57 -8.02 -11.13 -17.61
N LYS A 58 -7.76 -12.45 -17.64
CA LYS A 58 -8.62 -13.43 -16.97
C LYS A 58 -8.44 -13.45 -15.46
N ASP A 59 -7.19 -13.40 -15.00
CA ASP A 59 -6.84 -13.61 -13.61
C ASP A 59 -6.04 -12.41 -13.10
N VAL A 60 -6.67 -11.64 -12.20
CA VAL A 60 -6.06 -10.48 -11.55
C VAL A 60 -6.00 -10.74 -10.06
N SER A 61 -4.81 -10.61 -9.46
CA SER A 61 -4.63 -10.69 -8.02
C SER A 61 -3.85 -9.48 -7.51
N TYR A 62 -4.45 -8.77 -6.55
CA TYR A 62 -3.81 -7.67 -5.86
C TYR A 62 -3.25 -8.20 -4.53
N LYS A 63 -1.92 -8.30 -4.47
CA LYS A 63 -1.19 -8.93 -3.35
C LYS A 63 -0.52 -7.90 -2.45
N ASP A 64 -1.19 -6.76 -2.24
CA ASP A 64 -0.66 -5.73 -1.35
C ASP A 64 -0.81 -6.14 0.12
N VAL A 65 0.28 -6.02 0.87
CA VAL A 65 0.35 -6.31 2.31
C VAL A 65 0.82 -5.09 3.11
N SER A 66 0.88 -3.91 2.47
CA SER A 66 1.34 -2.66 3.09
C SER A 66 0.51 -2.24 4.31
N PHE A 67 -0.74 -2.71 4.42
CA PHE A 67 -1.58 -2.55 5.62
C PHE A 67 -0.88 -3.06 6.90
N ILE A 68 -0.02 -4.08 6.82
CA ILE A 68 0.70 -4.61 7.98
C ILE A 68 1.70 -3.58 8.53
N ASP A 69 2.31 -2.76 7.65
CA ASP A 69 3.17 -1.66 8.10
C ASP A 69 2.36 -0.64 8.88
N MET A 70 1.20 -0.24 8.37
CA MET A 70 0.30 0.68 9.06
C MET A 70 -0.16 0.11 10.41
N LEU A 71 -0.53 -1.18 10.44
CA LEU A 71 -0.94 -1.88 11.66
C LEU A 71 0.17 -1.86 12.71
N TYR A 72 1.41 -2.16 12.32
CA TYR A 72 2.56 -2.12 13.21
C TYR A 72 2.78 -0.72 13.77
N GLU A 73 2.85 0.29 12.91
CA GLU A 73 3.12 1.67 13.33
C GLU A 73 2.03 2.21 14.27
N TYR A 74 0.75 1.94 13.98
CA TYR A 74 -0.35 2.49 14.76
C TYR A 74 -0.62 1.74 16.07
N GLN A 75 -0.48 0.42 16.10
CA GLN A 75 -0.90 -0.40 17.25
C GLN A 75 0.25 -0.98 18.06
N TYR A 76 1.40 -1.22 17.45
CA TYR A 76 2.45 -2.03 18.08
C TYR A 76 3.78 -1.31 18.27
N SER A 77 4.04 -0.20 17.58
CA SER A 77 5.30 0.55 17.64
C SER A 77 5.68 1.02 19.05
N THR A 78 4.70 1.30 19.90
CA THR A 78 4.89 1.72 21.30
C THR A 78 4.83 0.57 22.30
N THR A 79 4.59 -0.66 21.82
CA THR A 79 4.46 -1.86 22.66
C THR A 79 5.80 -2.62 22.72
N LYS A 80 5.94 -3.52 23.69
CA LYS A 80 7.08 -4.46 23.75
C LYS A 80 6.91 -5.68 22.84
N GLN A 81 5.93 -5.65 21.93
CA GLN A 81 5.69 -6.77 21.02
C GLN A 81 6.78 -6.87 19.96
N SER A 82 7.12 -8.09 19.58
CA SER A 82 8.19 -8.33 18.61
C SER A 82 7.74 -7.95 17.20
N LYS A 83 8.46 -7.00 16.57
CA LYS A 83 8.25 -6.62 15.17
C LYS A 83 8.33 -7.82 14.24
N ASN A 84 9.30 -8.71 14.44
CA ASN A 84 9.50 -9.89 13.59
C ASN A 84 8.31 -10.85 13.67
N VAL A 85 7.70 -11.00 14.85
CA VAL A 85 6.51 -11.84 15.02
C VAL A 85 5.32 -11.21 14.30
N ILE A 86 5.09 -9.91 14.45
CA ILE A 86 3.99 -9.21 13.78
C ILE A 86 4.16 -9.26 12.25
N TYR A 87 5.37 -9.02 11.75
CA TYR A 87 5.67 -9.03 10.32
C TYR A 87 5.59 -10.43 9.69
N SER A 88 5.67 -11.51 10.48
CA SER A 88 5.51 -12.87 9.95
C SER A 88 4.16 -13.08 9.25
N ILE A 89 3.14 -12.29 9.61
CA ILE A 89 1.81 -12.31 9.00
C ILE A 89 1.84 -11.92 7.51
N GLN A 90 2.85 -11.19 7.04
CA GLN A 90 3.00 -10.83 5.62
C GLN A 90 3.02 -12.05 4.69
N ARG A 91 3.44 -13.22 5.20
CA ARG A 91 3.50 -14.48 4.45
C ARG A 91 2.19 -15.28 4.50
N ALA A 92 1.32 -15.01 5.47
CA ALA A 92 0.08 -15.80 5.65
C ALA A 92 -0.85 -15.79 4.42
N PRO A 93 -1.01 -14.67 3.68
CA PRO A 93 -1.84 -14.65 2.48
C PRO A 93 -1.31 -15.52 1.32
N GLU A 94 -0.02 -15.90 1.31
CA GLU A 94 0.57 -16.68 0.21
C GLU A 94 -0.18 -18.00 -0.01
N THR A 95 -0.49 -18.73 1.07
CA THR A 95 -1.22 -20.00 0.99
C THR A 95 -2.64 -19.81 0.43
N ALA A 96 -3.30 -18.70 0.76
CA ALA A 96 -4.62 -18.37 0.23
C ALA A 96 -4.56 -18.01 -1.26
N TRP A 97 -3.58 -17.23 -1.68
CA TRP A 97 -3.37 -16.88 -3.09
C TRP A 97 -2.98 -18.08 -3.96
N GLU A 98 -2.34 -19.08 -3.37
CA GLU A 98 -2.03 -20.36 -4.03
C GLU A 98 -3.25 -21.31 -4.09
N GLY A 99 -4.39 -20.91 -3.53
CA GLY A 99 -5.61 -21.74 -3.50
C GLY A 99 -5.47 -22.97 -2.59
N LYS A 100 -4.49 -22.98 -1.68
CA LYS A 100 -4.19 -24.12 -0.79
C LYS A 100 -4.99 -24.10 0.51
N CYS A 101 -5.70 -23.01 0.81
CA CYS A 101 -6.62 -22.95 1.94
C CYS A 101 -7.79 -23.92 1.73
N SER A 102 -8.11 -24.73 2.74
CA SER A 102 -9.33 -25.53 2.70
C SER A 102 -10.56 -24.62 2.74
N THR A 103 -11.59 -24.95 1.97
CA THR A 103 -12.88 -24.24 1.97
C THR A 103 -13.75 -24.60 3.19
N SER A 104 -13.13 -25.10 4.26
CA SER A 104 -13.80 -25.53 5.48
C SER A 104 -14.20 -24.31 6.30
N THR A 105 -15.20 -23.57 5.80
CA THR A 105 -15.81 -22.45 6.49
C THR A 105 -16.27 -22.90 7.88
N THR A 106 -15.75 -22.23 8.91
CA THR A 106 -16.44 -22.11 10.20
C THR A 106 -17.51 -21.03 10.04
N SER A 107 -18.73 -21.44 9.69
CA SER A 107 -19.92 -20.64 9.94
C SER A 107 -21.14 -21.54 10.06
N LYS A 108 -21.57 -21.70 11.31
CA LYS A 108 -22.95 -21.48 11.72
C LYS A 108 -22.90 -20.70 13.03
N GLU A 109 -22.69 -19.38 12.96
CA GLU A 109 -23.13 -18.42 13.98
C GLU A 109 -23.52 -17.11 13.31
#